data_AF-A0A0S8JU27-F1
#
_entry.id   AF-A0A0S8JU27-F1
#
_cell.length_a   1.000
_cell.length_b   1.000
_cell.length_c   1.000
_cell.angle_alpha   90.00
_cell.angle_beta   90.00
_cell.angle_gamma   90.00
#
_symmetry.space_group_name_H-M   'P 1'
#
loop_
_entity.id
_entity.type
_entity.pdbx_description
1 polymer ?
#
loop_
_entity_poly.entity_id
_entity_poly.type
_entity_poly.pdbx_seq_one_letter_code
_entity_poly.pdbx_strand_id
1 'polypeptide(L)'
;MDGKVYKAGFWFGIFAFGSNAAFVVAQTLQLLGILSYPYDEIFIYGFSLCIVVPFLLEMLALHYVTPDEKKFWSHAALIFTIIYAVFVTANYVVQLATAIPMTLKGAADQIRLLIQTPHSLFWDFDAIGYICMGLATLLAVPVFEKKGFQKWVRISFLANALVTPLIAFVYFYPQFSEKLLLLGIPWTITAPMAMLLLAIMFKKNMRKKIMGND
;
A
#
# COMPACT_ATOMS: atom_id res chain seq x y z
N MET A 1 -21.52 -10.61 -14.08
CA MET A 1 -20.23 -9.98 -13.69
C MET A 1 -19.17 -10.22 -14.76
N ASP A 2 -18.64 -9.15 -15.35
CA ASP A 2 -17.80 -9.19 -16.56
C ASP A 2 -16.41 -9.77 -16.28
N GLY A 3 -15.95 -10.74 -17.08
CA GLY A 3 -14.60 -11.32 -16.99
C GLY A 3 -13.48 -10.28 -17.10
N LYS A 4 -13.79 -9.11 -17.68
CA LYS A 4 -12.88 -7.95 -17.72
C LYS A 4 -12.48 -7.44 -16.35
N VAL A 5 -13.37 -7.46 -15.35
CA VAL A 5 -13.06 -6.97 -13.99
C VAL A 5 -12.01 -7.85 -13.32
N TYR A 6 -12.11 -9.18 -13.46
CA TYR A 6 -11.09 -10.11 -12.96
C TYR A 6 -9.73 -9.90 -13.65
N LYS A 7 -9.73 -9.70 -14.97
CA LYS A 7 -8.50 -9.43 -15.72
C LYS A 7 -7.84 -8.12 -15.28
N ALA A 8 -8.64 -7.07 -15.11
CA ALA A 8 -8.17 -5.78 -14.62
C ALA A 8 -7.59 -5.89 -13.20
N GLY A 9 -8.34 -6.48 -12.27
CA GLY A 9 -7.88 -6.70 -10.89
C GLY A 9 -6.59 -7.51 -10.81
N PHE A 10 -6.42 -8.54 -11.64
CA PHE A 10 -5.17 -9.29 -11.72
C PHE A 10 -3.99 -8.40 -12.12
N TRP A 11 -4.11 -7.63 -13.21
CA TRP A 11 -3.00 -6.78 -13.66
C TRP A 11 -2.68 -5.66 -12.70
N PHE A 12 -3.71 -4.99 -12.16
CA PHE A 12 -3.51 -3.94 -11.16
C PHE A 12 -2.83 -4.49 -9.90
N GLY A 13 -3.22 -5.67 -9.42
CA GLY A 13 -2.53 -6.30 -8.30
C GLY A 13 -1.08 -6.70 -8.60
N ILE A 14 -0.77 -7.15 -9.82
CA ILE A 14 0.62 -7.42 -10.23
C ILE A 14 1.45 -6.13 -10.28
N PHE A 15 0.91 -5.04 -10.80
CA PHE A 15 1.59 -3.74 -10.80
C PHE A 15 1.78 -3.18 -9.39
N ALA A 16 0.77 -3.32 -8.52
CA ALA A 16 0.87 -2.92 -7.11
C ALA A 16 1.97 -3.72 -6.39
N PHE A 17 1.96 -5.04 -6.55
CA PHE A 17 2.98 -5.94 -6.01
C PHE A 17 4.38 -5.58 -6.51
N GLY A 18 4.56 -5.41 -7.83
CA GLY A 18 5.86 -5.07 -8.41
C GLY A 18 6.40 -3.73 -7.92
N SER A 19 5.53 -2.71 -7.82
CA SER A 19 5.91 -1.40 -7.28
C SER A 19 6.29 -1.48 -5.80
N ASN A 20 5.54 -2.25 -5.01
CA ASN A 20 5.83 -2.46 -3.59
C ASN A 20 7.16 -3.23 -3.40
N ALA A 21 7.40 -4.26 -4.20
CA ALA A 21 8.68 -4.98 -4.19
C ALA A 21 9.87 -4.06 -4.54
N ALA A 22 9.71 -3.17 -5.53
CA ALA A 22 10.72 -2.17 -5.88
C ALA A 22 10.96 -1.17 -4.74
N PHE A 23 9.90 -0.71 -4.07
CA PHE A 23 10.01 0.10 -2.85
C PHE A 23 10.81 -0.62 -1.76
N VAL A 24 10.48 -1.88 -1.46
CA VAL A 24 11.18 -2.68 -0.43
C VAL A 24 12.67 -2.81 -0.76
N VAL A 25 13.02 -3.01 -2.03
CA VAL A 25 14.42 -3.05 -2.47
C VAL A 25 15.09 -1.69 -2.24
N ALA A 26 14.48 -0.58 -2.66
CA ALA A 26 15.03 0.76 -2.45
C ALA A 26 15.22 1.10 -0.96
N GLN A 27 14.22 0.81 -0.13
CA GLN A 27 14.28 0.99 1.32
C GLN A 27 15.38 0.15 1.97
N THR A 28 15.57 -1.09 1.50
CA THR A 28 16.64 -1.97 2.00
C THR A 28 18.02 -1.42 1.63
N LEU A 29 18.20 -0.95 0.39
CA LEU A 29 19.45 -0.35 -0.05
C LEU A 29 19.78 0.94 0.71
N GLN A 30 18.77 1.74 1.06
CA GLN A 30 18.93 2.92 1.92
C GLN A 30 19.41 2.51 3.33
N LEU A 31 18.75 1.54 3.97
CA LEU A 31 19.12 1.07 5.31
C LEU A 31 20.53 0.44 5.36
N LEU A 32 21.00 -0.12 4.25
CA LEU A 32 22.37 -0.63 4.11
C LEU A 32 23.40 0.47 3.78
N GLY A 33 22.98 1.72 3.59
CA GLY A 33 23.83 2.84 3.21
C GLY A 33 24.36 2.77 1.76
N ILE A 34 23.81 1.88 0.93
CA ILE A 34 24.20 1.72 -0.48
C ILE A 34 23.56 2.82 -1.33
N LEU A 35 22.32 3.19 -0.99
CA LEU A 35 21.56 4.24 -1.64
C LEU A 35 21.52 5.46 -0.71
N SER A 36 21.78 6.64 -1.26
CA SER A 36 21.90 7.88 -0.50
C SER A 36 21.16 9.04 -1.16
N TYR A 37 20.97 10.11 -0.39
CA TYR A 37 20.30 11.32 -0.85
C TYR A 37 20.92 11.89 -2.13
N PRO A 38 20.11 12.27 -3.15
CA PRO A 38 18.63 12.29 -3.17
C PRO A 38 17.99 10.99 -3.70
N TYR A 39 18.78 10.03 -4.17
CA TYR A 39 18.26 8.88 -4.92
C TYR A 39 17.51 7.88 -4.06
N ASP A 40 17.85 7.78 -2.77
CA ASP A 40 17.08 7.01 -1.79
C ASP A 40 15.64 7.51 -1.69
N GLU A 41 15.47 8.80 -1.41
CA GLU A 41 14.17 9.44 -1.31
C GLU A 41 13.41 9.40 -2.64
N ILE A 42 14.08 9.68 -3.76
CA ILE A 42 13.45 9.61 -5.10
C ILE A 42 12.91 8.20 -5.38
N PHE A 43 13.68 7.15 -5.10
CA PHE A 43 13.23 5.79 -5.36
C PHE A 43 12.18 5.31 -4.36
N ILE A 44 12.33 5.66 -3.08
CA ILE A 44 11.35 5.35 -2.04
C ILE A 44 10.00 6.01 -2.37
N TYR A 45 9.95 7.34 -2.50
CA TYR A 45 8.72 8.05 -2.79
C TYR A 45 8.17 7.71 -4.19
N GLY A 46 9.05 7.53 -5.18
CA GLY A 46 8.68 7.20 -6.55
C GLY A 46 8.01 5.83 -6.66
N PHE A 47 8.64 4.78 -6.12
CA PHE A 47 8.05 3.44 -6.15
C PHE A 47 6.80 3.36 -5.29
N SER A 48 6.75 4.04 -4.14
CA SER A 48 5.54 4.06 -3.32
C SER A 48 4.38 4.78 -4.01
N LEU A 49 4.64 5.87 -4.74
CA LEU A 49 3.62 6.54 -5.56
C LEU A 49 3.08 5.62 -6.66
N CYS A 50 3.93 4.78 -7.26
CA CYS A 50 3.53 3.77 -8.24
C CYS A 50 2.65 2.65 -7.66
N ILE A 51 2.60 2.45 -6.33
CA ILE A 51 1.69 1.50 -5.67
C ILE A 51 0.25 2.03 -5.67
N VAL A 52 0.07 3.34 -5.54
CA VAL A 52 -1.21 3.96 -5.15
C VAL A 52 -2.35 3.63 -6.11
N VAL A 53 -2.17 3.97 -7.39
CA VAL A 53 -3.23 3.77 -8.40
C VAL A 53 -3.50 2.29 -8.65
N PRO A 54 -2.49 1.41 -8.86
CA PRO A 54 -2.72 -0.01 -9.00
C PRO A 54 -3.43 -0.64 -7.79
N PHE A 55 -3.04 -0.32 -6.56
CA PHE A 55 -3.70 -0.87 -5.37
C PHE A 55 -5.14 -0.37 -5.24
N LEU A 56 -5.40 0.91 -5.52
CA LEU A 56 -6.76 1.47 -5.53
C LEU A 56 -7.66 0.74 -6.53
N LEU A 57 -7.16 0.51 -7.75
CA LEU A 57 -7.93 -0.16 -8.79
C LEU A 57 -8.08 -1.66 -8.55
N GLU A 58 -7.12 -2.29 -7.86
CA GLU A 58 -7.23 -3.67 -7.37
C GLU A 58 -8.36 -3.80 -6.34
N MET A 59 -8.43 -2.89 -5.36
CA MET A 59 -9.49 -2.85 -4.35
C MET A 59 -10.86 -2.49 -4.96
N LEU A 60 -10.89 -1.64 -5.99
CA LEU A 60 -12.09 -1.37 -6.77
C LEU A 60 -12.58 -2.63 -7.48
N ALA A 61 -11.67 -3.39 -8.10
CA ALA A 61 -12.03 -4.68 -8.71
C ALA A 61 -12.56 -5.66 -7.66
N LEU A 62 -11.97 -5.69 -6.45
CA LEU A 62 -12.48 -6.51 -5.34
C LEU A 62 -13.93 -6.14 -5.01
N HIS A 63 -14.25 -4.85 -4.90
CA HIS A 63 -15.61 -4.38 -4.65
C HIS A 63 -16.59 -4.84 -5.74
N TYR A 64 -16.24 -4.69 -7.02
CA TYR A 64 -17.09 -5.11 -8.12
C TYR A 64 -17.28 -6.63 -8.20
N VAL A 65 -16.31 -7.43 -7.74
CA VAL A 65 -16.44 -8.89 -7.73
C VAL A 65 -17.09 -9.47 -6.48
N THR A 66 -17.39 -8.62 -5.49
CA THR A 66 -17.94 -9.04 -4.20
C THR A 66 -19.45 -9.25 -4.30
N PRO A 67 -20.00 -10.38 -3.78
CA PRO A 67 -21.45 -10.59 -3.69
C PRO A 67 -22.17 -9.51 -2.88
N ASP A 68 -23.43 -9.24 -3.20
CA ASP A 68 -24.17 -8.11 -2.62
C ASP A 68 -24.30 -8.19 -1.08
N GLU A 69 -24.41 -9.40 -0.52
CA GLU A 69 -24.46 -9.65 0.93
C GLU A 69 -23.21 -9.15 1.69
N LYS A 70 -22.05 -9.07 1.02
CA LYS A 70 -20.77 -8.66 1.62
C LYS A 70 -20.31 -7.28 1.14
N LYS A 71 -21.13 -6.61 0.34
CA LYS A 71 -20.72 -5.41 -0.40
C LYS A 71 -20.39 -4.24 0.50
N PHE A 72 -21.10 -4.11 1.63
CA PHE A 72 -20.78 -3.15 2.69
C PHE A 72 -19.30 -3.20 3.08
N TRP A 73 -18.77 -4.40 3.36
CA TRP A 73 -17.38 -4.59 3.77
C TRP A 73 -16.38 -4.23 2.67
N SER A 74 -16.64 -4.67 1.44
CA SER A 74 -15.78 -4.31 0.29
C SER A 74 -15.81 -2.81 -0.03
N HIS A 75 -16.95 -2.14 0.19
CA HIS A 75 -17.09 -0.71 -0.05
C HIS A 75 -16.40 0.09 1.06
N ALA A 76 -16.55 -0.32 2.32
CA ALA A 76 -15.82 0.27 3.44
C ALA A 76 -14.30 0.13 3.24
N ALA A 77 -13.83 -1.04 2.79
CA ALA A 77 -12.43 -1.23 2.43
C ALA A 77 -11.98 -0.27 1.32
N LEU A 78 -12.77 -0.10 0.27
CA LEU A 78 -12.48 0.83 -0.83
C LEU A 78 -12.41 2.29 -0.36
N ILE A 79 -13.31 2.73 0.54
CA ILE A 79 -13.28 4.09 1.12
C ILE A 79 -11.94 4.34 1.82
N PHE A 80 -11.48 3.40 2.65
CA PHE A 80 -10.18 3.54 3.31
C PHE A 80 -8.99 3.45 2.33
N THR A 81 -9.11 2.68 1.25
CA THR A 81 -8.11 2.70 0.17
C THR A 81 -8.06 4.07 -0.53
N ILE A 82 -9.19 4.75 -0.71
CA ILE A 82 -9.24 6.11 -1.26
C ILE A 82 -8.54 7.09 -0.31
N ILE A 83 -8.81 7.01 1.00
CA ILE A 83 -8.16 7.87 1.99
C ILE A 83 -6.64 7.66 1.97
N TYR A 84 -6.18 6.40 1.94
CA TYR A 84 -4.77 6.07 1.71
C TYR A 84 -4.23 6.76 0.46
N ALA A 85 -4.92 6.61 -0.68
CA ALA A 85 -4.46 7.17 -1.94
C ALA A 85 -4.34 8.69 -1.89
N VAL A 86 -5.26 9.39 -1.22
CA VAL A 86 -5.23 10.85 -1.09
C VAL A 86 -4.00 11.31 -0.30
N PHE A 87 -3.80 10.78 0.92
CA PHE A 87 -2.69 11.23 1.78
C PHE A 87 -1.32 10.87 1.20
N VAL A 88 -1.18 9.66 0.68
CA VAL A 88 0.08 9.17 0.15
C VAL A 88 0.45 9.86 -1.17
N THR A 89 -0.52 10.11 -2.05
CA THR A 89 -0.27 10.90 -3.27
C THR A 89 0.10 12.34 -2.91
N ALA A 90 -0.65 12.98 -2.01
CA ALA A 90 -0.37 14.33 -1.57
C ALA A 90 1.05 14.45 -0.99
N ASN A 91 1.48 13.45 -0.23
CA ASN A 91 2.83 13.40 0.30
C ASN A 91 3.89 13.25 -0.79
N TYR A 92 3.89 12.15 -1.52
CA TYR A 92 5.01 11.82 -2.39
C TYR A 92 5.11 12.73 -3.62
N VAL A 93 4.00 13.29 -4.10
CA VAL A 93 4.07 14.32 -5.15
C VAL A 93 4.76 15.58 -4.63
N VAL A 94 4.46 16.02 -3.41
CA VAL A 94 5.14 17.19 -2.81
C VAL A 94 6.62 16.90 -2.57
N GLN A 95 6.97 15.72 -2.05
CA GLN A 95 8.38 15.36 -1.83
C GLN A 95 9.16 15.35 -3.16
N LEU A 96 8.65 14.65 -4.17
CA LEU A 96 9.33 14.48 -5.46
C LEU A 96 9.38 15.76 -6.30
N ALA A 97 8.28 16.50 -6.37
CA ALA A 97 8.16 17.65 -7.27
C ALA A 97 8.64 18.96 -6.66
N THR A 98 8.62 19.07 -5.31
CA THR A 98 8.91 20.33 -4.61
C THR A 98 10.04 20.19 -3.61
N ALA A 99 9.91 19.31 -2.61
CA ALA A 99 10.83 19.27 -1.47
C ALA A 99 12.25 18.89 -1.89
N ILE A 100 12.43 17.77 -2.60
CA ILE A 100 13.74 17.31 -3.07
C ILE A 100 14.36 18.34 -4.04
N PRO A 101 13.67 18.83 -5.09
CA PRO A 101 14.25 19.83 -5.99
C PRO A 101 14.65 21.14 -5.30
N MET A 102 13.86 21.64 -4.35
CA MET A 102 14.18 22.88 -3.62
C MET A 102 15.35 22.68 -2.66
N THR A 103 15.43 21.53 -2.00
CA THR A 103 16.57 21.17 -1.14
C THR A 103 17.85 21.07 -1.96
N LEU A 104 17.83 20.44 -3.14
CA LEU A 104 18.98 20.38 -4.05
C LEU A 104 19.42 21.76 -4.56
N LYS A 105 18.52 22.73 -4.62
CA LYS A 105 18.81 24.13 -4.96
C LYS A 105 19.30 24.96 -3.76
N GLY A 106 19.46 24.37 -2.58
CA GLY A 106 19.86 25.08 -1.36
C GLY A 106 18.75 25.96 -0.75
N ALA A 107 17.49 25.73 -1.12
CA ALA A 107 16.34 26.53 -0.69
C ALA A 107 15.42 25.77 0.30
N ALA A 108 15.93 24.75 0.99
CA ALA A 108 15.18 23.93 1.94
C ALA A 108 14.50 24.77 3.05
N ASP A 109 15.16 25.84 3.50
CA ASP A 109 14.64 26.72 4.55
C ASP A 109 13.33 27.42 4.17
N GLN A 110 13.08 27.63 2.88
CA GLN A 110 11.86 28.27 2.38
C GLN A 110 10.66 27.32 2.37
N ILE A 111 10.91 26.01 2.41
CA ILE A 111 9.89 24.96 2.29
C ILE A 111 9.90 23.97 3.45
N ARG A 112 10.42 24.35 4.63
CA ARG A 112 10.55 23.48 5.81
C ARG A 112 9.28 22.71 6.17
N LEU A 113 8.10 23.32 6.03
CA LEU A 113 6.81 22.67 6.28
C LEU A 113 6.45 21.56 5.28
N LEU A 114 7.08 21.56 4.10
CA LEU A 114 6.86 20.61 3.02
C LEU A 114 7.83 19.42 3.07
N ILE A 115 8.93 19.51 3.82
CA ILE A 115 9.90 18.42 3.92
C ILE A 115 9.38 17.35 4.86
N GLN A 116 9.36 16.10 4.42
CA GLN A 116 9.08 14.96 5.29
C GLN A 116 10.29 14.69 6.20
N THR A 117 10.17 15.07 7.46
CA THR A 117 11.05 14.65 8.56
C THR A 117 10.25 13.94 9.64
N PRO A 118 10.87 13.16 10.55
CA PRO A 118 10.14 12.60 11.70
C PRO A 118 9.30 13.66 12.42
N HIS A 119 8.02 13.35 12.66
CA HIS A 119 7.03 14.26 13.28
C HIS A 119 6.68 15.54 12.49
N SER A 120 7.04 15.62 11.20
CA SER A 120 6.55 16.68 10.30
C SER A 120 5.11 16.45 9.85
N LEU A 121 4.47 17.47 9.26
CA LEU A 121 3.15 17.34 8.66
C LEU A 121 3.07 16.19 7.64
N PHE A 122 4.09 16.06 6.77
CA PHE A 122 4.11 15.03 5.74
C PHE A 122 4.43 13.64 6.28
N TRP A 123 5.12 13.56 7.42
CA TRP A 123 5.27 12.31 8.18
C TRP A 123 3.92 11.82 8.73
N ASP A 124 3.10 12.72 9.25
CA ASP A 124 1.76 12.39 9.74
C ASP A 124 0.81 12.00 8.61
N PHE A 125 0.93 12.62 7.44
CA PHE A 125 0.18 12.22 6.25
C PHE A 125 0.55 10.81 5.81
N ASP A 126 1.85 10.50 5.80
CA ASP A 126 2.35 9.16 5.51
C ASP A 126 1.80 8.13 6.50
N ALA A 127 1.84 8.46 7.79
CA ALA A 127 1.30 7.62 8.87
C ALA A 127 -0.19 7.30 8.67
N ILE A 128 -1.01 8.33 8.49
CA ILE A 128 -2.46 8.17 8.27
C ILE A 128 -2.72 7.38 7.00
N GLY A 129 -1.95 7.62 5.94
CA GLY A 129 -2.01 6.86 4.70
C GLY A 129 -1.88 5.36 4.95
N TYR A 130 -0.75 4.91 5.53
CA TYR A 130 -0.51 3.49 5.77
C TYR A 130 -1.44 2.88 6.82
N ILE A 131 -1.90 3.65 7.80
CA ILE A 131 -2.96 3.21 8.72
C ILE A 131 -4.26 2.94 7.97
N CYS A 132 -4.65 3.82 7.03
CA CYS A 132 -5.83 3.63 6.20
C CYS A 132 -5.68 2.42 5.26
N MET A 133 -4.50 2.16 4.70
CA MET A 133 -4.24 0.91 3.97
C MET A 133 -4.47 -0.32 4.87
N GLY A 134 -3.95 -0.29 6.09
CA GLY A 134 -4.19 -1.30 7.11
C GLY A 134 -5.66 -1.57 7.37
N LEU A 135 -6.42 -0.50 7.66
CA LEU A 135 -7.87 -0.56 7.88
C LEU A 135 -8.63 -1.06 6.65
N ALA A 136 -8.22 -0.66 5.45
CA ALA A 136 -8.79 -1.17 4.20
C ALA A 136 -8.63 -2.69 4.12
N THR A 137 -7.43 -3.22 4.42
CA THR A 137 -7.21 -4.67 4.43
C THR A 137 -8.00 -5.37 5.53
N LEU A 138 -8.14 -4.76 6.71
CA LEU A 138 -8.96 -5.31 7.80
C LEU A 138 -10.44 -5.41 7.42
N LEU A 139 -10.99 -4.34 6.85
CA LEU A 139 -12.40 -4.26 6.45
C LEU A 139 -12.73 -5.16 5.26
N ALA A 140 -11.75 -5.51 4.43
CA ALA A 140 -11.91 -6.49 3.36
C ALA A 140 -11.89 -7.94 3.85
N VAL A 141 -11.40 -8.25 5.06
CA VAL A 141 -11.32 -9.62 5.60
C VAL A 141 -12.66 -10.39 5.51
N PRO A 142 -13.84 -9.81 5.85
CA PRO A 142 -15.12 -10.51 5.77
C PRO A 142 -15.56 -10.90 4.35
N VAL A 143 -15.02 -10.23 3.31
CA VAL A 143 -15.33 -10.52 1.90
C VAL A 143 -14.90 -11.93 1.52
N PHE A 144 -13.75 -12.37 2.03
CA PHE A 144 -13.12 -13.63 1.64
C PHE A 144 -13.68 -14.84 2.40
N GLU A 145 -13.91 -15.92 1.65
CA GLU A 145 -14.31 -17.22 2.20
C GLU A 145 -13.24 -17.85 3.09
N LYS A 146 -13.69 -18.63 4.08
CA LYS A 146 -12.80 -19.35 5.01
C LYS A 146 -12.22 -20.64 4.43
N LYS A 147 -12.57 -21.00 3.19
CA LYS A 147 -12.18 -22.24 2.50
C LYS A 147 -11.52 -21.95 1.15
N GLY A 148 -10.81 -22.92 0.62
CA GLY A 148 -10.13 -22.82 -0.68
C GLY A 148 -9.06 -21.73 -0.71
N PHE A 149 -8.78 -21.19 -1.90
CA PHE A 149 -7.73 -20.18 -2.07
C PHE A 149 -8.05 -18.84 -1.40
N GLN A 150 -9.33 -18.48 -1.27
CA GLN A 150 -9.74 -17.25 -0.60
C GLN A 150 -9.31 -17.21 0.87
N LYS A 151 -9.17 -18.38 1.54
CA LYS A 151 -8.62 -18.47 2.89
C LYS A 151 -7.23 -17.85 2.98
N TRP A 152 -6.38 -18.07 1.97
CA TRP A 152 -5.02 -17.52 1.95
C TRP A 152 -5.01 -16.01 1.74
N VAL A 153 -5.88 -15.50 0.87
CA VAL A 153 -6.08 -14.04 0.68
C VAL A 153 -6.59 -13.40 1.96
N ARG A 154 -7.53 -14.06 2.65
CA ARG A 154 -8.04 -13.62 3.94
C ARG A 154 -6.93 -13.50 4.98
N ILE A 155 -6.07 -14.50 5.06
CA ILE A 155 -4.94 -14.52 6.01
C ILE A 155 -3.94 -13.42 5.68
N SER A 156 -3.61 -13.19 4.40
CA SER A 156 -2.67 -12.12 4.05
C SER A 156 -3.22 -10.72 4.35
N PHE A 157 -4.51 -10.50 4.09
CA PHE A 157 -5.19 -9.25 4.46
C PHE A 157 -5.22 -9.03 5.97
N LEU A 158 -5.54 -10.09 6.73
CA LEU A 158 -5.52 -10.02 8.19
C LEU A 158 -4.10 -9.80 8.73
N ALA A 159 -3.09 -10.46 8.16
CA ALA A 159 -1.70 -10.28 8.54
C ALA A 159 -1.25 -8.82 8.30
N ASN A 160 -1.56 -8.24 7.15
CA ASN A 160 -1.25 -6.84 6.86
C ASN A 160 -1.95 -5.88 7.84
N ALA A 161 -3.23 -6.12 8.15
CA ALA A 161 -3.97 -5.34 9.13
C ALA A 161 -3.37 -5.42 10.55
N LEU A 162 -2.85 -6.59 10.95
CA LEU A 162 -2.22 -6.77 12.26
C LEU A 162 -0.86 -6.10 12.38
N VAL A 163 -0.23 -5.74 11.27
CA VAL A 163 1.01 -4.94 11.27
C VAL A 163 0.71 -3.44 11.48
N THR A 164 -0.52 -2.99 11.21
CA THR A 164 -0.91 -1.57 11.33
C THR A 164 -0.67 -0.96 12.71
N PRO A 165 -0.96 -1.62 13.84
CA PRO A 165 -0.59 -1.09 15.16
C PRO A 165 0.92 -0.89 15.34
N LEU A 166 1.75 -1.76 14.77
CA LEU A 166 3.21 -1.59 14.79
C LEU A 166 3.62 -0.37 13.98
N ILE A 167 3.02 -0.18 12.80
CA ILE A 167 3.26 1.00 11.96
C ILE A 167 2.87 2.28 12.72
N ALA A 168 1.67 2.32 13.29
CA ALA A 168 1.21 3.46 14.08
C ALA A 168 2.18 3.77 15.23
N PHE A 169 2.68 2.73 15.90
CA PHE A 169 3.70 2.90 16.94
C PHE A 169 5.00 3.50 16.37
N VAL A 170 5.50 3.01 15.23
CA VAL A 170 6.71 3.55 14.58
C VAL A 170 6.56 5.04 14.23
N TYR A 171 5.40 5.45 13.69
CA TYR A 171 5.19 6.84 13.28
C TYR A 171 4.98 7.79 14.46
N PHE A 172 4.28 7.35 15.52
CA PHE A 172 3.87 8.23 16.62
C PHE A 172 4.71 8.08 17.90
N TYR A 173 5.73 7.22 17.92
CA TYR A 173 6.62 7.12 19.06
C TYR A 173 7.43 8.42 19.23
N PRO A 174 7.56 9.00 20.44
CA PRO A 174 8.13 10.35 20.63
C PRO A 174 9.59 10.53 20.20
N GLN A 175 10.35 9.44 20.08
CA GLN A 175 11.77 9.49 19.73
C GLN A 175 12.03 8.63 18.49
N PHE A 176 12.31 9.28 17.37
CA PHE A 176 12.70 8.59 16.15
C PHE A 176 14.06 7.91 16.30
N SER A 177 14.16 6.67 15.81
CA SER A 177 15.44 5.97 15.62
C SER A 177 15.32 5.00 14.45
N GLU A 178 16.44 4.72 13.78
CA GLU A 178 16.47 3.73 12.69
C GLU A 178 16.08 2.32 13.17
N LYS A 179 16.39 1.98 14.43
CA LYS A 179 15.99 0.70 15.04
C LYS A 179 14.46 0.59 15.17
N LEU A 180 13.77 1.72 15.34
CA LEU A 180 12.31 1.75 15.40
C LEU A 180 11.70 1.34 14.06
N LEU A 181 12.31 1.74 12.93
CA LEU A 181 11.87 1.34 11.59
C LEU A 181 11.86 -0.18 11.39
N LEU A 182 12.70 -0.92 12.13
CA LEU A 182 12.74 -2.39 12.05
C LEU A 182 11.42 -3.03 12.51
N LEU A 183 10.62 -2.37 13.35
CA LEU A 183 9.28 -2.84 13.71
C LEU A 183 8.32 -2.82 12.51
N GLY A 184 8.63 -2.04 11.47
CA GLY A 184 7.91 -2.00 10.21
C GLY A 184 8.28 -3.14 9.24
N ILE A 185 9.31 -3.95 9.51
CA ILE A 185 9.73 -5.07 8.64
C ILE A 185 8.58 -6.02 8.28
N PRO A 186 7.67 -6.41 9.18
CA PRO A 186 6.54 -7.26 8.81
C PRO A 186 5.69 -6.71 7.66
N TRP A 187 5.63 -5.38 7.48
CA TRP A 187 4.89 -4.75 6.39
C TRP A 187 5.50 -5.04 5.02
N THR A 188 6.85 -5.12 4.93
CA THR A 188 7.58 -5.39 3.68
C THR A 188 7.26 -6.76 3.07
N ILE A 189 6.66 -7.65 3.87
CA ILE A 189 6.21 -8.97 3.42
C ILE A 189 4.68 -8.98 3.32
N THR A 190 3.97 -8.52 4.34
CA THR A 190 2.50 -8.66 4.43
C THR A 190 1.74 -7.83 3.39
N ALA A 191 2.17 -6.59 3.11
CA ALA A 191 1.56 -5.75 2.09
C ALA A 191 1.71 -6.30 0.67
N PRO A 192 2.93 -6.63 0.16
CA PRO A 192 3.07 -7.20 -1.17
C PRO A 192 2.41 -8.58 -1.27
N MET A 193 2.42 -9.40 -0.22
CA MET A 193 1.68 -10.67 -0.21
C MET A 193 0.16 -10.47 -0.34
N ALA A 194 -0.41 -9.45 0.30
CA ALA A 194 -1.84 -9.14 0.18
C ALA A 194 -2.22 -8.82 -1.27
N MET A 195 -1.46 -7.92 -1.92
CA MET A 195 -1.63 -7.54 -3.33
C MET A 195 -1.46 -8.76 -4.26
N LEU A 196 -0.38 -9.52 -4.11
CA LEU A 196 -0.11 -10.67 -4.98
C LEU A 196 -1.18 -11.77 -4.84
N LEU A 197 -1.61 -12.09 -3.62
CA LEU A 197 -2.60 -13.15 -3.40
C LEU A 197 -3.99 -12.73 -3.91
N LEU A 198 -4.36 -11.46 -3.78
CA LEU A 198 -5.59 -10.93 -4.35
C LEU A 198 -5.55 -10.98 -5.89
N ALA A 199 -4.43 -10.57 -6.51
CA ALA A 199 -4.20 -10.73 -7.95
C ALA A 199 -4.39 -12.20 -8.40
N ILE A 200 -3.73 -13.14 -7.72
CA ILE A 200 -3.82 -14.58 -8.05
C ILE A 200 -5.26 -15.09 -7.88
N MET A 201 -6.01 -14.59 -6.88
CA MET A 201 -7.42 -14.93 -6.69
C MET A 201 -8.25 -14.51 -7.90
N PHE A 202 -8.05 -13.29 -8.42
CA PHE A 202 -8.75 -12.85 -9.62
C PHE A 202 -8.44 -13.74 -10.82
N LYS A 203 -7.17 -14.11 -11.03
CA LYS A 203 -6.75 -15.03 -12.11
C LYS A 203 -7.41 -16.41 -11.98
N LYS A 204 -7.50 -16.95 -10.76
CA LYS A 204 -8.15 -18.25 -10.50
C LYS A 204 -9.65 -18.19 -10.76
N ASN A 205 -10.33 -17.15 -10.31
CA ASN A 205 -11.77 -16.98 -10.51
C ASN A 205 -12.11 -16.77 -12.00
N MET A 206 -11.29 -15.99 -12.72
CA MET A 206 -11.42 -15.84 -14.17
C MET A 206 -11.33 -17.19 -14.91
N ARG A 207 -10.36 -18.05 -14.54
CA ARG A 207 -10.21 -19.38 -15.14
C ARG A 207 -11.39 -20.30 -14.85
N LYS A 208 -11.87 -20.34 -13.60
CA LYS A 208 -13.05 -21.14 -13.23
C LYS A 208 -14.28 -20.77 -14.05
N LYS A 209 -14.48 -19.47 -14.24
CA LYS A 209 -15.59 -18.94 -15.03
C LYS A 209 -15.51 -19.31 -16.51
N ILE A 210 -14.31 -19.26 -17.11
CA ILE A 210 -14.10 -19.72 -18.50
C ILE A 210 -14.37 -21.22 -18.65
N MET A 211 -14.08 -22.01 -17.61
CA MET A 211 -14.28 -23.46 -17.60
C MET A 211 -15.70 -23.90 -17.22
N GLY A 212 -16.62 -22.98 -16.90
CA GLY A 212 -18.02 -23.29 -16.58
C GLY A 212 -18.25 -24.02 -15.24
N ASN A 213 -17.29 -23.96 -14.31
CA ASN A 213 -17.37 -24.64 -13.01
C ASN A 213 -17.84 -23.68 -11.89
N ASP A 214 -18.96 -22.99 -12.10
CA ASP A 214 -19.59 -22.12 -11.08
C ASP A 214 -20.42 -22.92 -10.06
#